data_AF-A0A497SG65-F1
#
_entry.id   AF-A0A497SG65-F1
#
_cell.length_a   1.000
_cell.length_b   1.000
_cell.length_c   1.000
_cell.angle_alpha   90.00
_cell.angle_beta   90.00
_cell.angle_gamma   90.00
#
_symmetry.space_group_name_H-M   'P 1'
#
loop_
_entity.id
_entity.type
_entity.pdbx_description
1 polymer ?
#
loop_
_entity_poly.entity_id
_entity_poly.type
_entity_poly.pdbx_seq_one_letter_code
_entity_poly.pdbx_strand_id
1 'polypeptide(L)'
;MYNEWHRLKKRWRKVVLALAGLGGEASFKQLKKKVGYPPSTLAYILQILKDKGFIKALSKGRYRLNYLTPLIYIDKQFIKKKSAYLGLLGLKMEREDPEYRVAISQLEKEGYGITRKVVVTTLKALQDWGEEIINDANFLLLKEEQLFDPKNTEKALKNKITELIKEYFLIVDITSGPRTAAIALFKISIKNYIPVIYIREDTGQLIWVSHPKELISYFLE
;
A
#
# COMPACT_ATOMS: atom_id res chain seq x y z
N MET A 1 -1.85 10.37 9.41
CA MET A 1 -1.71 9.58 10.66
C MET A 1 -0.28 9.08 10.89
N TYR A 2 0.49 8.72 9.86
CA TYR A 2 1.90 8.31 10.02
C TYR A 2 2.88 9.41 10.47
N ASN A 3 2.45 10.67 10.41
CA ASN A 3 3.22 11.84 10.89
C ASN A 3 3.50 11.85 12.40
N GLU A 4 3.14 10.81 13.15
CA GLU A 4 3.49 10.69 14.57
C GLU A 4 4.43 9.52 14.88
N TRP A 5 4.76 8.67 13.90
CA TRP A 5 5.66 7.53 14.13
C TRP A 5 7.04 7.97 14.65
N HIS A 6 7.62 8.99 14.01
CA HIS A 6 8.89 9.57 14.42
C HIS A 6 8.84 10.19 15.82
N ARG A 7 7.65 10.45 16.37
CA ARG A 7 7.48 10.95 17.75
C ARG A 7 7.43 9.84 18.79
N LEU A 8 7.33 8.57 18.38
CA LEU A 8 7.35 7.44 19.30
C LEU A 8 8.73 7.28 19.92
N LYS A 9 8.76 7.03 21.23
CA LYS A 9 9.98 6.66 21.96
C LYS A 9 10.60 5.41 21.35
N LYS A 10 11.94 5.32 21.30
CA LYS A 10 12.70 4.19 20.75
C LYS A 10 12.17 2.82 21.21
N ARG A 11 11.84 2.69 22.51
CA ARG A 11 11.31 1.44 23.07
C ARG A 11 9.95 1.04 22.47
N TRP A 12 9.10 2.01 22.14
CA TRP A 12 7.78 1.80 21.55
C TRP A 12 7.89 1.41 20.09
N ARG A 13 8.75 2.09 19.33
CA ARG A 13 9.06 1.74 17.93
C ARG A 13 9.51 0.28 17.81
N LYS A 14 10.37 -0.20 18.72
CA LYS A 14 10.81 -1.61 18.76
C LYS A 14 9.64 -2.60 18.84
N VAL A 15 8.60 -2.31 19.62
CA VAL A 15 7.42 -3.18 19.73
C VAL A 15 6.62 -3.20 18.44
N VAL A 16 6.43 -2.04 17.81
CA VAL A 16 5.66 -1.99 16.57
C VAL A 16 6.43 -2.60 15.40
N LEU A 17 7.75 -2.39 15.29
CA LEU A 17 8.59 -3.09 14.31
C LEU A 17 8.60 -4.61 14.55
N ALA A 18 8.62 -5.06 15.80
CA ALA A 18 8.49 -6.48 16.12
C ALA A 18 7.13 -7.05 15.66
N LEU A 19 6.05 -6.29 15.81
CA LEU A 19 4.72 -6.68 15.33
C LEU A 19 4.66 -6.73 13.80
N ALA A 20 5.21 -5.73 13.11
CA ALA A 20 5.29 -5.70 11.66
C ALA A 20 6.11 -6.88 11.09
N GLY A 21 7.24 -7.21 11.71
CA GLY A 21 8.10 -8.33 11.30
C GLY A 21 7.54 -9.71 11.67
N LEU A 22 6.35 -9.76 12.25
CA LEU A 22 5.56 -10.96 12.50
C LEU A 22 4.29 -10.98 11.62
N GLY A 23 4.30 -10.27 10.49
CA GLY A 23 3.15 -10.17 9.58
C GLY A 23 2.08 -9.17 10.02
N GLY A 24 2.39 -8.28 10.97
CA GLY A 24 1.49 -7.25 11.46
C GLY A 24 0.48 -7.72 12.53
N GLU A 25 0.54 -8.99 12.91
CA GLU A 25 -0.27 -9.60 13.96
C GLU A 25 0.58 -10.49 14.86
N ALA A 26 0.42 -10.36 16.18
CA ALA A 26 1.16 -11.20 17.12
C ALA A 26 0.46 -11.32 18.47
N SER A 27 0.74 -12.42 19.16
CA SER A 27 0.40 -12.60 20.57
C SER A 27 1.39 -11.86 21.48
N PHE A 28 0.96 -11.57 22.71
CA PHE A 28 1.80 -11.02 23.77
C PHE A 28 3.06 -11.88 23.99
N LYS A 29 2.92 -13.21 23.93
CA LYS A 29 4.04 -14.17 24.09
C LYS A 29 5.06 -14.02 22.95
N GLN A 30 4.61 -13.94 21.71
CA GLN A 30 5.48 -13.72 20.55
C GLN A 30 6.21 -12.38 20.63
N LEU A 31 5.47 -11.30 20.96
CA LEU A 31 6.05 -9.97 21.11
C LEU A 31 7.08 -9.95 22.23
N LYS A 32 6.77 -10.48 23.42
CA LYS A 32 7.71 -10.59 24.55
C LYS A 32 8.99 -11.30 24.14
N LYS A 33 8.89 -12.45 23.46
CA LYS A 33 10.04 -13.20 22.95
C LYS A 33 10.87 -12.37 21.97
N LYS A 34 10.21 -11.62 21.06
CA LYS A 34 10.87 -10.83 20.02
C LYS A 34 11.54 -9.55 20.55
N VAL A 35 10.93 -8.87 21.52
CA VAL A 35 11.44 -7.58 22.03
C VAL A 35 12.29 -7.70 23.29
N GLY A 36 12.11 -8.76 24.09
CA GLY A 36 12.87 -9.02 25.32
C GLY A 36 12.48 -8.15 26.53
N TYR A 37 11.33 -7.47 26.51
CA TYR A 37 10.91 -6.61 27.62
C TYR A 37 10.22 -7.39 28.75
N PRO A 38 10.31 -6.92 30.01
CA PRO A 38 9.51 -7.43 31.11
C PRO A 38 8.00 -7.36 30.79
N PRO A 39 7.17 -8.30 31.31
CA PRO A 39 5.72 -8.31 31.03
C PRO A 39 5.01 -6.98 31.34
N SER A 40 5.30 -6.36 32.49
CA SER A 40 4.71 -5.08 32.88
C SER A 40 5.06 -3.95 31.90
N THR A 41 6.33 -3.87 31.51
CA THR A 41 6.80 -2.89 30.51
C THR A 41 6.14 -3.11 29.15
N LEU A 42 6.07 -4.35 28.67
CA LEU A 42 5.42 -4.64 27.39
C LEU A 42 3.92 -4.31 27.42
N ALA A 43 3.23 -4.66 28.51
CA ALA A 43 1.81 -4.35 28.69
C ALA A 43 1.55 -2.83 28.66
N TYR A 44 2.37 -2.06 29.39
CA TYR A 44 2.31 -0.60 29.36
C TYR A 44 2.52 -0.04 27.95
N ILE A 45 3.54 -0.50 27.23
CA ILE A 45 3.82 -0.03 25.86
C ILE A 45 2.67 -0.36 24.92
N LEU A 46 2.12 -1.58 24.98
CA LEU A 46 1.00 -2.00 24.15
C LEU A 46 -0.26 -1.17 24.43
N GLN A 47 -0.51 -0.81 25.69
CA GLN A 47 -1.62 0.07 26.05
C GLN A 47 -1.44 1.45 25.42
N ILE A 48 -0.25 2.07 25.56
CA ILE A 48 0.06 3.37 24.94
C ILE A 48 -0.08 3.33 23.41
N LEU A 49 0.44 2.28 22.76
CA LEU A 49 0.36 2.12 21.31
C LEU A 49 -1.09 1.94 20.82
N LYS A 50 -1.93 1.29 21.63
CA LYS A 50 -3.37 1.15 21.37
C LYS A 50 -4.07 2.50 21.50
N ASP A 51 -3.80 3.24 22.57
CA ASP A 51 -4.42 4.55 22.83
C ASP A 51 -4.02 5.58 21.76
N LYS A 52 -2.80 5.46 21.23
CA LYS A 52 -2.32 6.26 20.09
C LYS A 52 -2.80 5.75 18.72
N GLY A 53 -3.57 4.67 18.66
CA GLY A 53 -4.13 4.15 17.42
C GLY A 53 -3.12 3.50 16.47
N PHE A 54 -1.93 3.10 16.93
CA PHE A 54 -0.98 2.33 16.12
C PHE A 54 -1.38 0.86 16.02
N ILE A 55 -1.98 0.32 17.09
CA ILE A 55 -2.40 -1.07 17.16
C ILE A 55 -3.84 -1.19 17.70
N LYS A 56 -4.44 -2.35 17.47
CA LYS A 56 -5.70 -2.77 18.11
C LYS A 56 -5.54 -4.15 18.74
N ALA A 57 -6.35 -4.43 19.76
CA ALA A 57 -6.47 -5.78 20.30
C ALA A 57 -7.51 -6.56 19.47
N LEU A 58 -7.15 -7.77 19.06
CA LEU A 58 -8.09 -8.69 18.38
C LEU A 58 -8.83 -9.59 19.38
N SER A 59 -8.11 -10.00 20.42
CA SER A 59 -8.63 -10.79 21.54
C SER A 59 -7.65 -10.67 22.72
N LYS A 60 -7.93 -11.37 23.84
CA LYS A 60 -7.06 -11.34 25.02
C LYS A 60 -5.63 -11.74 24.65
N GLY A 61 -4.71 -10.78 24.73
CA GLY A 61 -3.30 -10.96 24.43
C GLY A 61 -2.94 -11.10 22.95
N ARG A 62 -3.83 -10.77 22.01
CA ARG A 62 -3.53 -10.69 20.56
C ARG A 62 -3.67 -9.27 20.05
N TYR A 63 -2.66 -8.83 19.30
CA TYR A 63 -2.55 -7.45 18.82
C TYR A 63 -2.31 -7.42 17.31
N ARG A 64 -2.81 -6.37 16.67
CA ARG A 64 -2.67 -6.13 15.23
C ARG A 64 -2.33 -4.67 14.96
N LEU A 65 -1.50 -4.41 13.95
CA LEU A 65 -1.32 -3.05 13.42
C LEU A 65 -2.63 -2.51 12.82
N ASN A 66 -2.98 -1.27 13.12
CA ASN A 66 -4.14 -0.66 12.46
C ASN A 66 -3.92 -0.43 10.97
N TYR A 67 -2.67 -0.25 10.56
CA TYR A 67 -2.23 -0.08 9.17
C TYR A 67 -0.98 -0.91 8.94
N LEU A 68 -0.95 -1.73 7.89
CA LEU A 68 0.21 -2.56 7.58
C LEU A 68 1.26 -1.76 6.82
N THR A 69 0.84 -1.05 5.77
CA THR A 69 1.71 -0.11 5.06
C THR A 69 1.98 1.13 5.91
N PRO A 70 3.24 1.61 6.04
CA PRO A 70 4.47 1.10 5.42
C PRO A 70 5.27 0.14 6.31
N LEU A 71 4.87 -0.11 7.56
CA LEU A 71 5.71 -0.87 8.49
C LEU A 71 5.93 -2.32 8.06
N ILE A 72 4.98 -2.89 7.31
CA ILE A 72 5.05 -4.26 6.78
C ILE A 72 6.21 -4.46 5.78
N TYR A 73 6.89 -3.39 5.37
CA TYR A 73 7.99 -3.43 4.40
C TYR A 73 9.17 -4.26 4.89
N ILE A 74 9.31 -4.43 6.21
CA ILE A 74 10.34 -5.31 6.80
C ILE A 74 10.05 -6.81 6.60
N ASP A 75 8.79 -7.19 6.34
CA ASP A 75 8.40 -8.59 6.22
C ASP A 75 8.36 -9.02 4.75
N LYS A 76 9.50 -9.52 4.27
CA LYS A 76 9.64 -10.03 2.89
C LYS A 76 8.68 -11.18 2.57
N GLN A 77 8.32 -12.01 3.55
CA GLN A 77 7.40 -13.11 3.30
C GLN A 77 5.97 -12.60 3.12
N PHE A 78 5.59 -11.58 3.89
CA PHE A 78 4.32 -10.90 3.72
C PHE A 78 4.21 -10.26 2.33
N ILE A 79 5.24 -9.53 1.90
CA ILE A 79 5.29 -8.88 0.57
C ILE A 79 5.08 -9.93 -0.54
N LYS A 80 5.78 -11.06 -0.46
CA LYS A 80 5.65 -12.17 -1.43
C LYS A 80 4.26 -12.80 -1.49
N LYS A 81 3.42 -12.63 -0.47
CA LYS A 81 2.12 -13.32 -0.36
C LYS A 81 0.92 -12.39 -0.41
N LYS A 82 1.07 -11.12 -0.02
CA LYS A 82 -0.05 -10.24 0.27
C LYS A 82 0.23 -8.80 -0.15
N SER A 83 0.66 -8.64 -1.40
CA SER A 83 0.77 -7.33 -2.05
C SER A 83 -0.49 -7.00 -2.84
N ALA A 84 -0.79 -5.71 -2.92
CA ALA A 84 -1.87 -5.16 -3.73
C ALA A 84 -1.30 -4.13 -4.71
N TYR A 85 -1.89 -4.11 -5.91
CA TYR A 85 -1.61 -3.15 -6.96
C TYR A 85 -2.79 -2.17 -7.08
N LEU A 86 -2.50 -0.88 -7.18
CA LEU A 86 -3.45 0.17 -7.53
C LEU A 86 -2.88 1.00 -8.68
N GLY A 87 -3.52 0.94 -9.85
CA GLY A 87 -3.10 1.72 -11.02
C GLY A 87 -4.25 2.41 -11.73
N LEU A 88 -3.93 3.04 -12.85
CA LEU A 88 -4.87 3.71 -13.74
C LEU A 88 -5.03 2.91 -15.04
N LEU A 89 -6.16 3.08 -15.73
CA LEU A 89 -6.36 2.60 -17.10
C LEU A 89 -6.87 3.74 -17.97
N GLY A 90 -6.21 3.94 -19.11
CA GLY A 90 -6.63 4.89 -20.14
C GLY A 90 -7.39 4.21 -21.28
N LEU A 91 -7.66 4.97 -22.34
CA LEU A 91 -8.17 4.41 -23.60
C LEU A 91 -7.15 3.44 -24.21
N LYS A 92 -7.65 2.40 -24.88
CA LYS A 92 -6.85 1.37 -25.55
C LYS A 92 -5.98 1.99 -26.64
N MET A 93 -6.58 2.85 -27.46
CA MET A 93 -5.92 3.39 -28.65
C MET A 93 -5.37 2.23 -29.51
N GLU A 94 -4.09 2.26 -29.89
CA GLU A 94 -3.42 1.22 -30.68
C GLU A 94 -2.75 0.13 -29.81
N ARG A 95 -2.93 0.16 -28.49
CA ARG A 95 -2.26 -0.77 -27.57
C ARG A 95 -2.95 -2.14 -27.56
N GLU A 96 -2.14 -3.19 -27.57
CA GLU A 96 -2.64 -4.57 -27.43
C GLU A 96 -2.91 -4.94 -25.98
N ASP A 97 -2.02 -4.55 -25.07
CA ASP A 97 -2.11 -4.84 -23.63
C ASP A 97 -2.15 -3.57 -22.78
N PRO A 98 -2.96 -3.54 -21.71
CA PRO A 98 -3.00 -2.42 -20.79
C PRO A 98 -1.74 -2.35 -19.93
N GLU A 99 -1.27 -1.14 -19.62
CA GLU A 99 0.02 -0.94 -18.96
C GLU A 99 0.06 -1.58 -17.55
N TYR A 100 -1.08 -1.67 -16.88
CA TYR A 100 -1.15 -2.31 -15.56
C TYR A 100 -0.78 -3.80 -15.60
N ARG A 101 -1.04 -4.52 -16.71
CA ARG A 101 -0.63 -5.92 -16.86
C ARG A 101 0.89 -6.02 -16.94
N VAL A 102 1.52 -5.13 -17.72
CA VAL A 102 2.98 -5.03 -17.82
C VAL A 102 3.59 -4.73 -16.46
N ALA A 103 3.04 -3.74 -15.75
CA ALA A 103 3.50 -3.35 -14.42
C ALA A 103 3.43 -4.50 -13.41
N ILE A 104 2.29 -5.20 -13.34
CA ILE A 104 2.12 -6.36 -12.46
C ILE A 104 3.12 -7.47 -12.81
N SER A 105 3.30 -7.78 -14.10
CA SER A 105 4.27 -8.80 -14.53
C SER A 105 5.69 -8.48 -14.07
N GLN A 106 6.12 -7.22 -14.19
CA GLN A 106 7.45 -6.79 -13.73
C GLN A 106 7.57 -6.89 -12.20
N LEU A 107 6.55 -6.46 -11.45
CA LEU A 107 6.51 -6.59 -10.00
C LEU A 107 6.59 -8.05 -9.55
N GLU A 108 5.88 -8.95 -10.22
CA GLU A 108 5.91 -10.38 -9.89
C GLU A 108 7.30 -10.99 -10.14
N LYS A 109 8.00 -10.58 -11.21
CA LYS A 109 9.40 -10.95 -11.46
C LYS A 109 10.35 -10.44 -10.36
N GLU A 110 10.08 -9.27 -9.78
CA GLU A 110 10.81 -8.75 -8.61
C GLU A 110 10.42 -9.43 -7.28
N GLY A 111 9.44 -10.34 -7.30
CA GLY A 111 9.02 -11.14 -6.16
C GLY A 111 7.90 -10.54 -5.32
N TYR A 112 7.12 -9.61 -5.87
CA TYR A 112 5.91 -9.08 -5.23
C TYR A 112 4.70 -9.95 -5.59
N GLY A 113 4.09 -10.62 -4.61
CA GLY A 113 2.91 -11.46 -4.85
C GLY A 113 1.63 -10.62 -4.88
N ILE A 114 1.21 -10.20 -6.07
CA ILE A 114 0.04 -9.34 -6.27
C ILE A 114 -1.25 -10.17 -6.16
N THR A 115 -1.85 -10.19 -4.97
CA THR A 115 -3.11 -10.93 -4.72
C THR A 115 -4.36 -10.07 -4.87
N ARG A 116 -4.19 -8.74 -4.95
CA ARG A 116 -5.29 -7.81 -5.20
C ARG A 116 -4.88 -6.81 -6.28
N LYS A 117 -5.60 -6.83 -7.40
CA LYS A 117 -5.45 -5.87 -8.51
C LYS A 117 -6.62 -4.88 -8.47
N VAL A 118 -6.34 -3.59 -8.30
CA VAL A 118 -7.34 -2.52 -8.38
C VAL A 118 -6.92 -1.54 -9.47
N VAL A 119 -7.82 -1.25 -10.40
CA VAL A 119 -7.54 -0.37 -11.53
C VAL A 119 -8.61 0.71 -11.58
N VAL A 120 -8.19 1.96 -11.55
CA VAL A 120 -9.09 3.12 -11.59
C VAL A 120 -9.23 3.58 -13.04
N THR A 121 -10.46 3.76 -13.50
CA THR A 121 -10.72 4.09 -14.90
C THR A 121 -12.07 4.79 -15.07
N THR A 122 -12.38 5.20 -16.29
CA THR A 122 -13.74 5.62 -16.68
C THR A 122 -14.48 4.45 -17.34
N LEU A 123 -15.80 4.50 -17.34
CA LEU A 123 -16.61 3.50 -18.05
C LEU A 123 -16.24 3.46 -19.54
N LYS A 124 -16.04 4.64 -20.14
CA LYS A 124 -15.61 4.79 -21.54
C LYS A 124 -14.30 4.07 -21.82
N ALA A 125 -13.28 4.29 -20.99
CA ALA A 125 -11.99 3.62 -21.14
C ALA A 125 -12.12 2.11 -20.96
N LEU A 126 -12.85 1.64 -19.94
CA LEU A 126 -13.05 0.21 -19.73
C LEU A 126 -13.74 -0.48 -20.93
N GLN A 127 -14.73 0.16 -21.52
CA GLN A 127 -15.45 -0.37 -22.69
C GLN A 127 -14.58 -0.43 -23.94
N ASP A 128 -13.67 0.53 -24.12
CA ASP A 128 -12.71 0.59 -25.24
C ASP A 128 -11.76 -0.62 -25.28
N TRP A 129 -11.48 -1.20 -24.11
CA TRP A 129 -10.65 -2.40 -23.97
C TRP A 129 -11.39 -3.72 -24.23
N GLY A 130 -12.72 -3.74 -24.10
CA GLY A 130 -13.55 -4.94 -24.30
C GLY A 130 -13.63 -5.87 -23.08
N GLU A 131 -14.45 -6.93 -23.21
CA GLU A 131 -14.86 -7.80 -22.10
C GLU A 131 -13.72 -8.60 -21.45
N GLU A 132 -12.68 -8.94 -22.21
CA GLU A 132 -11.53 -9.69 -21.68
C GLU A 132 -10.85 -8.96 -20.51
N ILE A 133 -10.70 -7.64 -20.64
CA ILE A 133 -10.06 -6.81 -19.62
C ILE A 133 -10.93 -6.70 -18.36
N ILE A 134 -12.27 -6.67 -18.50
CA ILE A 134 -13.21 -6.44 -17.39
C ILE A 134 -13.05 -7.46 -16.26
N ASN A 135 -12.67 -8.70 -16.59
CA ASN A 135 -12.56 -9.79 -15.62
C ASN A 135 -11.14 -9.94 -15.02
N ASP A 136 -10.14 -9.21 -15.51
CA ASP A 136 -8.74 -9.36 -15.08
C ASP A 136 -8.40 -8.59 -13.79
N ALA A 137 -9.18 -7.54 -13.45
CA ALA A 137 -8.92 -6.71 -12.28
C ALA A 137 -10.20 -6.20 -11.62
N ASN A 138 -10.07 -5.67 -10.40
CA ASN A 138 -11.18 -4.95 -9.76
C ASN A 138 -11.18 -3.50 -10.24
N PHE A 139 -12.13 -3.16 -11.12
CA PHE A 139 -12.24 -1.80 -11.64
C PHE A 139 -12.97 -0.87 -10.66
N LEU A 140 -12.36 0.29 -10.40
CA LEU A 140 -12.99 1.40 -9.72
C LEU A 140 -13.34 2.47 -10.76
N LEU A 141 -14.62 2.53 -11.11
CA LEU A 141 -15.13 3.47 -12.10
C LEU A 141 -15.29 4.86 -11.49
N LEU A 142 -14.62 5.84 -12.09
CA LEU A 142 -14.79 7.25 -11.82
C LEU A 142 -15.32 7.96 -13.07
N LYS A 143 -16.01 9.08 -12.85
CA LYS A 143 -16.35 10.00 -13.93
C LYS A 143 -15.10 10.74 -14.39
N GLU A 144 -15.09 11.18 -15.65
CA GLU A 144 -14.00 12.00 -16.22
C GLU A 144 -13.72 13.23 -15.35
N GLU A 145 -14.77 13.99 -14.98
CA GLU A 145 -14.68 15.16 -14.09
C GLU A 145 -13.97 14.88 -12.74
N GLN A 146 -13.97 13.64 -12.27
CA GLN A 146 -13.26 13.25 -11.05
C GLN A 146 -11.79 12.96 -11.30
N LEU A 147 -11.42 12.40 -12.46
CA LEU A 147 -10.03 12.10 -12.84
C LEU A 147 -9.27 13.32 -13.34
N PHE A 148 -9.95 14.28 -13.96
CA PHE A 148 -9.36 15.51 -14.49
C PHE A 148 -9.18 16.62 -13.44
N ASP A 149 -9.61 16.40 -12.19
CA ASP A 149 -9.32 17.28 -11.06
C ASP A 149 -8.58 16.50 -9.94
N PRO A 150 -7.35 16.91 -9.55
CA PRO A 150 -6.60 16.19 -8.53
C PRO A 150 -7.31 16.09 -7.18
N LYS A 151 -8.04 17.12 -6.74
CA LYS A 151 -8.72 17.10 -5.42
C LYS A 151 -9.89 16.13 -5.42
N ASN A 152 -10.65 16.10 -6.50
CA ASN A 152 -11.76 15.16 -6.70
C ASN A 152 -11.25 13.73 -6.79
N THR A 153 -10.15 13.50 -7.52
CA THR A 153 -9.48 12.19 -7.55
C THR A 153 -9.05 11.78 -6.14
N GLU A 154 -8.38 12.66 -5.38
CA GLU A 154 -7.96 12.36 -4.00
C GLU A 154 -9.16 11.96 -3.13
N LYS A 155 -10.28 12.72 -3.21
CA LYS A 155 -11.50 12.45 -2.46
C LYS A 155 -12.11 11.09 -2.82
N ALA A 156 -12.17 10.77 -4.12
CA ALA A 156 -12.76 9.53 -4.61
C ALA A 156 -11.94 8.29 -4.21
N LEU A 157 -10.61 8.39 -4.24
CA LEU A 157 -9.72 7.25 -3.99
C LEU A 157 -9.40 7.03 -2.51
N LYS A 158 -9.63 8.04 -1.65
CA LYS A 158 -9.25 8.00 -0.23
C LYS A 158 -9.72 6.75 0.50
N ASN A 159 -10.99 6.37 0.35
CA ASN A 159 -11.56 5.22 1.05
C ASN A 159 -10.93 3.92 0.56
N LYS A 160 -10.76 3.77 -0.76
CA LYS A 160 -10.20 2.55 -1.35
C LYS A 160 -8.73 2.37 -0.97
N ILE A 161 -7.94 3.44 -1.02
CA ILE A 161 -6.54 3.39 -0.58
C ILE A 161 -6.47 3.03 0.91
N THR A 162 -7.32 3.65 1.74
CA THR A 162 -7.38 3.37 3.19
C THR A 162 -7.71 1.90 3.47
N GLU A 163 -8.63 1.30 2.71
CA GLU A 163 -8.94 -0.13 2.79
C GLU A 163 -7.71 -0.98 2.46
N LEU A 164 -7.03 -0.68 1.34
CA LEU A 164 -5.90 -1.47 0.85
C LEU A 164 -4.70 -1.43 1.81
N ILE A 165 -4.30 -0.26 2.32
CA ILE A 165 -3.13 -0.13 3.21
C ILE A 165 -3.29 -0.82 4.57
N LYS A 166 -4.53 -1.12 4.98
CA LYS A 166 -4.83 -1.85 6.23
C LYS A 166 -4.57 -3.34 6.12
N GLU A 167 -4.64 -3.89 4.92
CA GLU A 167 -4.64 -5.34 4.67
C GLU A 167 -3.49 -5.82 3.80
N TYR A 168 -2.87 -4.94 3.01
CA TYR A 168 -1.87 -5.29 2.00
C TYR A 168 -0.61 -4.42 2.07
N PHE A 169 0.47 -4.94 1.49
CA PHE A 169 1.56 -4.12 0.97
C PHE A 169 1.07 -3.47 -0.33
N LEU A 170 0.70 -2.19 -0.27
CA LEU A 170 0.14 -1.49 -1.44
C LEU A 170 1.26 -0.89 -2.29
N ILE A 171 1.19 -1.10 -3.60
CA ILE A 171 2.01 -0.45 -4.63
C ILE A 171 1.08 0.38 -5.50
N VAL A 172 1.46 1.63 -5.76
CA VAL A 172 0.70 2.53 -6.63
C VAL A 172 1.45 2.72 -7.95
N ASP A 173 0.72 2.62 -9.05
CA ASP A 173 1.20 2.87 -10.40
C ASP A 173 0.59 4.16 -10.96
N ILE A 174 1.45 5.05 -11.45
CA ILE A 174 1.07 6.34 -12.05
C ILE A 174 1.38 6.42 -13.55
N THR A 175 1.58 5.28 -14.23
CA THR A 175 1.91 5.20 -15.65
C THR A 175 0.81 5.73 -16.54
N SER A 176 -0.40 5.21 -16.38
CA SER A 176 -1.51 5.49 -17.30
C SER A 176 -2.46 6.57 -16.79
N GLY A 177 -3.43 6.94 -17.64
CA GLY A 177 -4.52 7.84 -17.29
C GLY A 177 -4.14 9.32 -17.26
N PRO A 178 -5.08 10.20 -16.90
CA PRO A 178 -4.83 11.64 -16.89
C PRO A 178 -3.73 12.03 -15.90
N ARG A 179 -2.87 12.97 -16.29
CA ARG A 179 -1.78 13.50 -15.44
C ARG A 179 -2.27 14.00 -14.09
N THR A 180 -3.48 14.55 -14.04
CA THR A 180 -4.15 15.01 -12.82
C THR A 180 -4.43 13.87 -11.84
N ALA A 181 -4.85 12.71 -12.33
CA ALA A 181 -5.06 11.52 -11.53
C ALA A 181 -3.74 10.93 -11.03
N ALA A 182 -2.72 10.88 -11.89
CA ALA A 182 -1.35 10.49 -11.52
C ALA A 182 -0.79 11.40 -10.41
N ILE A 183 -0.95 12.72 -10.52
CA ILE A 183 -0.54 13.70 -9.49
C ILE A 183 -1.28 13.44 -8.17
N ALA A 184 -2.59 13.18 -8.21
CA ALA A 184 -3.38 12.88 -7.02
C ALA A 184 -2.92 11.58 -6.34
N LEU A 185 -2.72 10.52 -7.12
CA LEU A 185 -2.20 9.24 -6.63
C LEU A 185 -0.81 9.40 -6.01
N PHE A 186 0.09 10.12 -6.67
CA PHE A 186 1.42 10.41 -6.12
C PHE A 186 1.33 11.15 -4.79
N LYS A 187 0.52 12.22 -4.70
CA LYS A 187 0.31 12.99 -3.46
C LYS A 187 -0.23 12.12 -2.32
N ILE A 188 -1.24 11.30 -2.58
CA ILE A 188 -1.79 10.39 -1.56
C ILE A 188 -0.73 9.36 -1.15
N SER A 189 0.04 8.85 -2.12
CA SER A 189 1.06 7.84 -1.86
C SER A 189 2.14 8.36 -0.93
N ILE A 190 2.70 9.54 -1.21
CA ILE A 190 3.70 10.18 -0.34
C ILE A 190 3.13 10.43 1.06
N LYS A 191 1.91 10.96 1.19
CA LYS A 191 1.26 11.20 2.49
C LYS A 191 1.08 9.91 3.33
N ASN A 192 0.98 8.76 2.68
CA ASN A 192 0.76 7.45 3.32
C ASN A 192 1.99 6.53 3.24
N TYR A 193 3.13 7.05 2.78
CA TYR A 193 4.37 6.30 2.58
C TYR A 193 4.15 5.04 1.74
N ILE A 194 3.35 5.12 0.68
CA ILE A 194 3.10 4.05 -0.27
C ILE A 194 4.16 4.14 -1.40
N PRO A 195 4.82 3.05 -1.80
CA PRO A 195 5.73 3.08 -2.93
C PRO A 195 5.00 3.32 -4.23
N VAL A 196 5.69 4.00 -5.14
CA VAL A 196 5.14 4.45 -6.41
C VAL A 196 6.02 3.96 -7.54
N ILE A 197 5.40 3.41 -8.58
CA ILE A 197 6.06 2.96 -9.79
C ILE A 197 5.58 3.73 -11.02
N TYR A 198 6.38 3.66 -12.07
CA TYR A 198 6.10 4.11 -13.42
C TYR A 198 6.73 3.12 -14.41
N ILE A 199 6.02 2.75 -15.47
CA ILE A 199 6.54 1.91 -16.54
C ILE A 199 6.93 2.81 -17.71
N ARG A 200 8.18 2.71 -18.15
CA ARG A 200 8.64 3.41 -19.35
C ARG A 200 7.99 2.82 -20.60
N GLU A 201 7.31 3.66 -21.37
CA GLU A 201 6.55 3.23 -22.56
C GLU A 201 7.43 2.57 -23.64
N ASP A 202 8.65 3.07 -23.84
CA ASP A 202 9.56 2.61 -24.89
C ASP A 202 10.24 1.26 -24.60
N THR A 203 10.38 0.92 -23.32
CA THR A 203 11.21 -0.20 -22.86
C THR A 203 10.44 -1.22 -22.03
N GLY A 204 9.23 -0.88 -21.57
CA GLY A 204 8.48 -1.68 -20.60
C GLY A 204 9.20 -1.80 -19.24
N GLN A 205 10.20 -0.95 -19.00
CA GLN A 205 11.01 -0.98 -17.79
C GLN A 205 10.25 -0.41 -16.61
N LEU A 206 10.21 -1.16 -15.51
CA LEU A 206 9.69 -0.68 -14.23
C LEU A 206 10.69 0.30 -13.59
N ILE A 207 10.19 1.48 -13.26
CA ILE A 207 10.91 2.52 -12.54
C ILE A 207 10.22 2.77 -11.20
N TRP A 208 10.97 2.67 -10.11
CA TRP A 208 10.51 3.10 -8.81
C TRP A 208 10.63 4.62 -8.69
N VAL A 209 9.50 5.32 -8.74
CA VAL A 209 9.42 6.76 -8.46
C VAL A 209 9.60 7.01 -6.96
N SER A 210 9.15 6.06 -6.12
CA SER A 210 9.39 6.04 -4.68
C SER A 210 9.55 4.58 -4.24
N HIS A 211 10.76 4.22 -3.82
CA HIS A 211 11.12 2.84 -3.54
C HIS A 211 10.78 2.46 -2.07
N PRO A 212 10.24 1.25 -1.79
CA PRO A 212 9.89 0.84 -0.41
C PRO A 212 11.06 0.87 0.58
N LYS A 213 12.29 0.59 0.12
CA LYS A 213 13.53 0.71 0.94
C LYS A 213 13.83 2.15 1.38
N GLU A 214 13.52 3.14 0.57
CA GLU A 214 13.70 4.54 0.94
C GLU A 214 12.59 4.96 1.91
N LEU A 215 11.37 4.50 1.64
CA LEU A 215 10.24 4.77 2.52
C LEU A 215 10.46 4.19 3.92
N ILE A 216 11.06 3.00 4.04
CA ILE A 216 11.28 2.35 5.33
C ILE A 216 12.43 2.97 6.13
N SER A 217 13.45 3.58 5.49
CA SER A 217 14.57 4.18 6.22
C SER A 217 14.09 5.31 7.14
N TYR A 218 13.11 6.11 6.70
CA TYR A 218 12.41 7.10 7.53
C TYR A 218 11.79 6.53 8.81
N PHE A 219 11.53 5.22 8.88
CA PHE A 219 10.95 4.56 10.05
C PHE A 219 11.99 3.86 10.94
N LEU A 220 13.15 3.51 10.38
CA LEU A 220 14.22 2.79 11.07
C LEU A 220 15.26 3.72 11.71
N GLU A 221 15.39 4.94 11.21
CA GLU A 221 16.18 6.04 11.80
C GLU A 221 15.47 6.70 13.01
#